data_AF-A0A2V9KXE5-F1
#
_entry.id   AF-A0A2V9KXE5-F1
#
_cell.length_a   1.000
_cell.length_b   1.000
_cell.length_c   1.000
_cell.angle_alpha   90.00
_cell.angle_beta   90.00
_cell.angle_gamma   90.00
#
_symmetry.space_group_name_H-M   'P 1'
#
loop_
_entity.id
_entity.type
_entity.pdbx_description
1 polymer ?
#
loop_
_entity_poly.entity_id
_entity_poly.type
_entity_poly.pdbx_seq_one_letter_code
_entity_poly.pdbx_strand_id
1 'polypeptide(L)' 'MANKAAPSYTGLVEAARQSPVNSVDETGWKVSGRLRWLHVAVSSEVTVYAIRPGRGYEQSR' A
#
# COMPACT_ATOMS: atom_id res chain seq x y z
N MET A 1 -17.13 11.69 0.56
CA MET A 1 -17.36 10.26 0.84
C MET A 1 -16.10 9.39 0.90
N ALA A 2 -14.96 9.77 0.29
CA ALA A 2 -13.81 8.87 0.09
C ALA A 2 -13.12 8.33 1.37
N ASN A 3 -13.32 8.94 2.55
CA ASN A 3 -12.57 8.60 3.77
C ASN A 3 -13.33 7.74 4.79
N LYS A 4 -14.51 7.22 4.46
CA LYS A 4 -15.30 6.42 5.43
C LYS A 4 -14.57 5.16 5.91
N ALA A 5 -13.74 4.58 5.05
CA ALA A 5 -12.94 3.39 5.36
C ALA A 5 -11.54 3.72 5.91
N ALA A 6 -11.18 5.01 6.04
CA ALA A 6 -9.88 5.42 6.55
C ALA A 6 -9.50 4.77 7.89
N PRO A 7 -10.36 4.72 8.93
CA PRO A 7 -9.99 4.09 10.20
C PRO A 7 -9.72 2.59 10.06
N SER A 8 -10.56 1.86 9.31
CA SER A 8 -10.37 0.44 9.06
C SER A 8 -9.10 0.16 8.26
N TYR A 9 -8.83 0.99 7.24
CA TYR A 9 -7.62 0.87 6.43
C TYR A 9 -6.35 1.13 7.26
N THR A 10 -6.36 2.15 8.14
CA THR A 10 -5.24 2.39 9.05
C THR A 10 -5.00 1.18 9.96
N GLY A 11 -6.05 0.57 10.50
CA GLY A 11 -5.92 -0.66 11.31
C GLY A 11 -5.30 -1.83 10.54
N LEU A 12 -5.66 -2.02 9.26
CA LEU A 12 -5.03 -3.04 8.41
C LEU A 12 -3.54 -2.75 8.16
N VAL A 13 -3.17 -1.48 7.97
CA VAL A 13 -1.77 -1.07 7.83
C VAL A 13 -0.99 -1.35 9.12
N GLU A 14 -1.57 -1.08 10.28
CA GLU A 14 -0.95 -1.37 11.58
C GLU A 14 -0.76 -2.87 11.80
N ALA A 15 -1.78 -3.69 11.50
CA ALA A 15 -1.69 -5.14 11.56
C ALA A 15 -0.60 -5.69 10.63
N ALA A 16 -0.52 -5.18 9.39
CA ALA A 16 0.55 -5.56 8.46
C ALA A 16 1.94 -5.20 9.01
N ARG A 17 2.10 -4.05 9.67
CA ARG A 17 3.37 -3.62 10.29
C ARG A 17 3.77 -4.47 11.49
N GLN A 18 2.81 -5.01 12.24
CA GLN A 18 3.06 -5.88 13.38
C GLN A 18 3.36 -7.32 12.96
N SER A 19 3.04 -7.72 11.72
CA SER A 19 3.36 -9.04 11.22
C SER A 19 4.87 -9.30 11.20
N PRO A 20 5.35 -10.46 11.69
CA PRO A 20 6.76 -10.80 11.70
C PRO A 20 7.36 -10.95 10.30
N VAL A 21 6.54 -11.31 9.31
CA VAL A 21 6.94 -11.46 7.91
C VAL A 21 5.89 -10.82 7.01
N ASN A 22 6.35 -10.08 6.00
CA ASN A 22 5.52 -9.53 4.94
C ASN A 22 6.16 -9.85 3.58
N SER A 23 5.37 -10.40 2.67
CA SER A 23 5.72 -10.45 1.25
C SER A 23 5.26 -9.14 0.59
N VAL A 24 6.20 -8.42 -0.02
CA VAL A 24 5.94 -7.11 -0.63
C VAL A 24 6.20 -7.19 -2.13
N ASP A 25 5.30 -6.59 -2.91
CA ASP A 25 5.43 -6.46 -4.37
C ASP A 25 5.04 -5.05 -4.84
N GLU A 26 5.55 -4.67 -6.01
CA GLU A 26 5.26 -3.39 -6.66
C GLU A 26 4.96 -3.59 -8.14
N THR A 27 3.75 -3.23 -8.55
CA THR A 27 3.32 -3.32 -9.95
C THR A 27 2.95 -1.94 -10.49
N GLY A 28 3.40 -1.64 -11.72
CA GLY A 28 3.03 -0.41 -12.41
C GLY A 28 1.52 -0.32 -12.64
N TRP A 29 0.92 0.83 -12.32
CA TRP A 29 -0.52 1.06 -12.40
C TRP A 29 -0.81 2.43 -13.02
N LYS A 30 -1.75 2.53 -13.97
CA LYS A 30 -2.12 3.82 -14.56
C LYS A 30 -3.33 4.43 -13.83
N VAL A 31 -3.17 5.63 -13.29
CA VAL A 31 -4.29 6.45 -12.76
C VAL A 31 -4.41 7.70 -13.62
N SER A 32 -5.57 7.88 -14.27
CA SER A 32 -5.82 9.04 -15.15
C SER A 32 -4.73 9.25 -16.21
N GLY A 33 -4.22 8.16 -16.78
CA GLY A 33 -3.17 8.19 -17.80
C GLY A 33 -1.74 8.40 -17.28
N ARG A 34 -1.56 8.65 -15.97
CA ARG A 34 -0.24 8.81 -15.34
C ARG A 34 0.22 7.50 -14.74
N LEU A 35 1.49 7.14 -14.96
CA LEU A 35 2.10 6.00 -14.28
C LEU A 35 2.17 6.28 -12.78
N ARG A 36 1.70 5.31 -12.02
CA ARG A 36 1.73 5.18 -10.57
C ARG A 36 2.22 3.77 -10.25
N TRP A 37 2.45 3.50 -8.97
CA TRP A 37 2.87 2.21 -8.49
C TRP A 37 1.84 1.69 -7.50
N LEU A 38 1.32 0.50 -7.76
CA LEU A 38 0.55 -0.25 -6.78
C LEU A 38 1.53 -1.02 -5.90
N HIS A 39 1.54 -0.68 -4.62
CA HIS A 39 2.29 -1.37 -3.58
C HIS A 39 1.36 -2.40 -2.96
N VAL A 40 1.86 -3.62 -2.79
CA VAL A 40 1.14 -4.72 -2.14
C VAL A 40 1.99 -5.20 -0.98
N ALA A 41 1.41 -5.28 0.21
CA ALA A 41 2.01 -5.95 1.35
C ALA A 41 1.05 -7.04 1.82
N VAL A 42 1.55 -8.28 1.87
CA VAL A 42 0.80 -9.47 2.27
C VAL A 42 1.45 -10.07 3.51
N SER A 43 0.68 -10.18 4.59
CA SER A 43 1.01 -11.00 5.75
C SER A 43 0.13 -12.24 5.81
N SER A 44 0.31 -13.06 6.84
CA SER A 44 -0.60 -14.18 7.12
C SER A 44 -2.03 -13.74 7.46
N GLU A 45 -2.22 -12.50 7.92
CA GLU A 45 -3.50 -12.02 8.45
C GLU A 45 -4.16 -10.95 7.59
N VAL A 46 -3.36 -10.13 6.90
CA VAL A 46 -3.87 -8.97 6.15
C VAL A 46 -3.14 -8.77 4.83
N THR A 47 -3.88 -8.25 3.85
CA THR A 47 -3.32 -7.74 2.60
C THR A 47 -3.65 -6.27 2.48
N VAL A 48 -2.61 -5.45 2.26
CA VAL A 48 -2.73 -4.01 2.12
C VAL A 48 -2.27 -3.59 0.73
N TYR A 49 -3.08 -2.75 0.09
CA TYR A 49 -2.79 -2.13 -1.19
C TYR A 49 -2.60 -0.62 -1.03
N ALA A 50 -1.62 -0.04 -1.74
CA ALA A 50 -1.42 1.41 -1.77
C ALA A 50 -0.96 1.90 -3.14
N ILE A 51 -1.65 2.90 -3.72
CA ILE A 51 -1.21 3.53 -4.98
C ILE A 51 -0.34 4.75 -4.69
N ARG A 52 0.95 4.67 -5.01
CA ARG A 52 1.95 5.72 -4.78
C ARG A 52 2.45 6.33 -6.10
N PRO A 53 3.00 7.56 -6.08
CA PRO A 53 3.53 8.18 -7.29
C PRO A 53 4.88 7.58 -7.74
N GLY A 54 5.64 6.98 -6.83
CA GLY A 54 6.95 6.39 -7.11
C GLY A 54 7.06 4.93 -6.66
N ARG A 55 8.15 4.29 -7.10
CA ARG A 55 8.59 2.96 -6.70
C ARG A 55 9.48 3.09 -5.46
N GLY A 56 9.26 2.24 -4.46
CA GLY A 56 10.00 2.25 -3.20
C GLY A 56 9.84 3.54 -2.39
N TYR A 57 10.49 3.58 -1.23
CA TYR A 57 10.58 4.75 -0.35
C TYR A 57 11.51 5.85 -0.92
N GLU A 58 11.66 5.97 -2.25
CA GLU A 58 12.44 7.04 -2.85
C GLU A 58 11.52 8.22 -3.24
N GLN A 59 11.05 8.89 -2.20
CA GLN A 59 10.80 10.34 -2.21
C GLN A 59 11.83 11.02 -1.28
N SER A 60 13.07 10.52 -1.25
CA SER A 60 14.19 11.24 -0.63
C SER A 60 14.68 12.35 -1.58
N ARG A 61 13.88 13.41 -1.70
CA ARG A 61 14.24 14.83 -1.50
C ARG A 61 13.08 15.74 -1.92
#